data_AF-A0A438D9G3-F1
#
_entry.id   AF-A0A438D9G3-F1
#
_cell.length_a   1.000
_cell.length_b   1.000
_cell.length_c   1.000
_cell.angle_alpha   90.00
_cell.angle_beta   90.00
_cell.angle_gamma   90.00
#
_symmetry.space_group_name_H-M   'P 1'
#
loop_
_entity.id
_entity.type
_entity.pdbx_description
1 polymer ?
#
loop_
_entity_poly.entity_id
_entity_poly.type
_entity_poly.pdbx_seq_one_letter_code
_entity_poly.pdbx_strand_id
1 'polypeptide(L)'
;MRKFQAIIGPASSMQANFVIGLGDKAHVPIISFSATSPSLSSIRSPYFVRATLNDSAQVPAIRAIVQAFGWRQVVLIYLDNEYGNGVIPYLTDALQEIDTRISYRSVIHPLATDDQILEELYKLMTMPTRVFIVHMFTPLGPRLFAERTRLE
;
A
#
# COMPACT_ATOMS: atom_id res chain seq x y z
N MET A 1 -5.13 1.65 40.25
CA MET A 1 -5.03 2.13 38.86
C MET A 1 -5.45 0.98 37.94
N ARG A 2 -6.43 1.16 37.04
CA ARG A 2 -6.85 0.08 36.11
C ARG A 2 -5.80 -0.06 35.01
N LYS A 3 -5.28 -1.28 34.81
CA LYS A 3 -4.37 -1.60 33.71
C LYS A 3 -5.19 -1.95 32.47
N PHE A 4 -4.85 -1.34 31.33
CA PHE A 4 -5.45 -1.71 30.05
C PHE A 4 -5.07 -3.16 29.70
N GLN A 5 -6.06 -3.95 29.26
CA GLN A 5 -5.84 -5.35 28.91
C GLN A 5 -5.42 -5.53 27.44
N ALA A 6 -5.90 -4.65 26.57
CA ALA A 6 -5.54 -4.58 25.14
C ALA A 6 -5.94 -3.21 24.57
N ILE A 7 -5.40 -2.88 23.41
CA ILE A 7 -5.79 -1.75 22.58
C ILE A 7 -6.36 -2.31 21.27
N ILE A 8 -7.59 -1.94 20.94
CA ILE A 8 -8.21 -2.28 19.65
C ILE A 8 -7.99 -1.11 18.68
N GLY A 9 -7.46 -1.43 17.51
CA GLY A 9 -6.86 -0.47 16.60
C GLY A 9 -5.32 -0.43 16.74
N PRO A 10 -4.66 0.57 16.13
CA PRO A 10 -5.24 1.66 15.34
C PRO A 10 -5.66 1.24 13.94
N ALA A 11 -6.31 2.15 13.22
CA ALA A 11 -6.89 1.87 11.91
C ALA A 11 -5.86 1.90 10.76
N SER A 12 -4.87 2.79 10.81
CA SER A 12 -3.88 2.93 9.73
C SER A 12 -2.58 2.22 10.05
N SER A 13 -1.89 1.75 9.00
CA SER A 13 -0.55 1.14 9.13
C SER A 13 0.47 2.10 9.74
N MET A 14 0.39 3.41 9.43
CA MET A 14 1.27 4.43 10.04
C MET A 14 1.08 4.52 11.56
N GLN A 15 -0.17 4.61 12.02
CA GLN A 15 -0.48 4.65 13.45
C GLN A 15 -0.08 3.35 14.12
N ALA A 16 -0.30 2.20 13.47
CA ALA A 16 0.05 0.90 14.02
C ALA A 16 1.57 0.79 14.21
N ASN A 17 2.35 1.16 13.20
CA ASN A 17 3.82 1.17 13.28
C ASN A 17 4.31 1.93 14.53
N PHE A 18 3.73 3.11 14.78
CA PHE A 18 4.06 3.92 15.96
C PHE A 18 3.65 3.25 17.28
N VAL A 19 2.40 2.77 17.38
CA VAL A 19 1.83 2.28 18.64
C VAL A 19 2.37 0.90 19.03
N ILE A 20 2.81 0.07 18.07
CA ILE A 20 3.38 -1.26 18.35
C ILE A 20 4.54 -1.17 19.35
N GLY A 21 5.47 -0.21 19.17
CA GLY A 21 6.59 -0.03 20.08
C GLY A 21 6.17 0.39 21.50
N LEU A 22 5.04 1.07 21.65
CA LEU A 22 4.48 1.41 22.96
C LEU A 22 3.81 0.18 23.61
N GLY A 23 3.06 -0.60 22.82
CA GLY A 23 2.45 -1.85 23.27
C GLY A 23 3.49 -2.86 23.76
N ASP A 24 4.61 -2.96 23.05
CA ASP A 24 5.74 -3.82 23.41
C ASP A 24 6.34 -3.45 24.77
N LYS A 25 6.65 -2.17 24.99
CA LYS A 25 7.18 -1.66 26.27
C LYS A 25 6.18 -1.80 27.42
N ALA A 26 4.89 -1.56 27.15
CA ALA A 26 3.83 -1.63 28.15
C ALA A 26 3.36 -3.07 28.43
N HIS A 27 3.76 -4.04 27.60
CA HIS A 27 3.22 -5.39 27.55
C HIS A 27 1.69 -5.38 27.41
N VAL A 28 1.18 -4.52 26.51
CA VAL A 28 -0.25 -4.37 26.20
C VAL A 28 -0.46 -4.79 24.74
N PRO A 29 -1.24 -5.85 24.47
CA PRO A 29 -1.57 -6.26 23.11
C PRO A 29 -2.25 -5.15 22.30
N ILE A 30 -1.79 -4.96 21.08
CA ILE A 30 -2.35 -4.08 20.05
C ILE A 30 -3.00 -4.96 18.98
N ILE A 31 -4.31 -4.86 18.83
CA ILE A 31 -5.08 -5.65 17.87
C ILE A 31 -5.64 -4.72 16.80
N SER A 32 -4.98 -4.66 15.64
CA SER A 32 -5.45 -3.84 14.52
C SER A 32 -6.34 -4.65 13.58
N PHE A 33 -7.48 -4.08 13.20
CA PHE A 33 -8.43 -4.68 12.25
C PHE A 33 -8.25 -4.17 10.81
N SER A 34 -7.40 -3.16 10.57
CA SER A 34 -7.26 -2.53 9.24
C SER A 34 -5.85 -2.05 8.89
N ALA A 35 -4.86 -2.23 9.77
CA ALA A 35 -3.45 -1.98 9.45
C ALA A 35 -2.86 -3.18 8.69
N THR A 36 -2.98 -3.15 7.36
CA THR A 36 -2.66 -4.28 6.48
C THR A 36 -1.20 -4.29 6.00
N SER A 37 -0.41 -3.24 6.28
CA SER A 37 0.94 -3.15 5.70
C SER A 37 1.82 -4.35 6.09
N PRO A 38 2.45 -5.04 5.11
CA PRO A 38 3.36 -6.15 5.38
C PRO A 38 4.57 -5.76 6.23
N SER A 39 5.02 -4.50 6.17
CA SER A 39 6.16 -4.00 6.95
C SER A 39 5.96 -4.13 8.46
N LEU A 40 4.72 -4.06 8.95
CA LEU A 40 4.42 -4.21 10.38
C LEU A 40 4.80 -5.60 10.91
N SER A 41 4.84 -6.62 10.04
CA SER A 41 5.29 -7.96 10.43
C SER A 41 6.80 -7.97 10.73
N SER A 42 7.57 -7.09 10.09
CA SER A 42 9.02 -6.99 10.26
C SER A 42 9.42 -6.43 11.63
N ILE A 43 8.49 -5.79 12.35
CA ILE A 43 8.71 -5.29 13.72
C ILE A 43 8.88 -6.46 14.70
N ARG A 44 8.32 -7.64 14.39
CA ARG A 44 8.44 -8.87 15.20
C ARG A 44 8.02 -8.71 16.68
N SER A 45 7.11 -7.79 16.98
CA SER A 45 6.57 -7.64 18.34
C SER A 45 5.55 -8.75 18.64
N PRO A 46 5.69 -9.49 19.76
CA PRO A 46 4.69 -10.47 20.20
C PRO A 46 3.39 -9.82 20.69
N TYR A 47 3.37 -8.49 20.87
CA TYR A 47 2.21 -7.73 21.31
C TYR A 47 1.42 -7.13 20.15
N PHE A 48 1.77 -7.41 18.89
CA PHE A 48 0.99 -6.97 17.74
C PHE A 48 0.24 -8.12 17.08
N VAL A 49 -1.07 -7.97 16.96
CA VAL A 49 -1.96 -8.92 16.29
C VAL A 49 -2.75 -8.19 15.22
N ARG A 50 -2.84 -8.77 14.02
CA ARG A 50 -3.77 -8.31 12.98
C ARG A 50 -5.02 -9.18 13.00
N ALA A 51 -6.18 -8.54 13.08
CA ALA A 51 -7.49 -9.16 12.81
C ALA A 51 -7.89 -9.00 11.32
N THR A 52 -6.89 -8.96 10.43
CA THR A 52 -7.03 -8.80 8.98
C THR A 52 -5.81 -9.43 8.28
N LEU A 53 -5.89 -9.57 6.95
CA LEU A 53 -4.77 -10.04 6.14
C LEU A 53 -3.73 -8.93 5.95
N ASN A 54 -2.50 -9.33 5.64
CA ASN A 54 -1.49 -8.39 5.15
C ASN A 54 -1.70 -8.10 3.65
N ASP A 55 -1.23 -6.96 3.17
CA ASP A 55 -1.37 -6.61 1.75
C ASP A 55 -0.54 -7.50 0.83
N SER A 56 0.44 -8.27 1.35
CA SER A 56 1.19 -9.23 0.52
C SER A 56 0.34 -10.43 0.11
N ALA A 57 -0.75 -10.72 0.82
CA ALA A 57 -1.72 -11.76 0.43
C ALA A 57 -2.37 -11.49 -0.94
N GLN A 58 -2.47 -10.24 -1.39
CA GLN A 58 -3.07 -9.90 -2.69
C GLN A 58 -2.08 -10.04 -3.87
N VAL A 59 -0.77 -10.06 -3.58
CA VAL A 59 0.29 -10.00 -4.60
C VAL A 59 0.27 -11.20 -5.56
N PRO A 60 0.06 -12.45 -5.12
CA PRO A 60 -0.05 -13.58 -6.04
C PRO A 60 -1.17 -13.42 -7.07
N ALA A 61 -2.30 -12.80 -6.69
CA ALA A 61 -3.40 -12.54 -7.61
C ALA A 61 -3.05 -11.46 -8.64
N ILE A 62 -2.41 -10.37 -8.21
CA ILE A 62 -1.92 -9.32 -9.12
C ILE A 62 -0.93 -9.90 -10.13
N ARG A 63 0.05 -10.69 -9.66
CA ARG A 63 1.01 -11.40 -10.53
C ARG A 63 0.30 -12.27 -11.55
N ALA A 64 -0.67 -13.08 -11.12
CA ALA A 64 -1.40 -13.99 -12.01
C ALA A 64 -2.15 -13.23 -13.12
N ILE A 65 -2.78 -12.09 -12.79
CA ILE A 65 -3.43 -11.23 -13.79
C ILE A 65 -2.40 -10.71 -14.79
N VAL A 66 -1.30 -10.12 -14.31
CA VAL A 66 -0.24 -9.57 -15.18
C VAL A 66 0.34 -10.63 -16.12
N GLN A 67 0.59 -11.83 -15.59
CA GLN A 67 1.10 -12.97 -16.36
C GLN A 67 0.10 -13.44 -17.40
N ALA A 68 -1.18 -13.57 -17.04
CA ALA A 68 -2.23 -14.04 -17.94
C ALA A 68 -2.41 -13.14 -19.17
N PHE A 69 -2.25 -11.82 -19.00
CA PHE A 69 -2.31 -10.86 -20.10
C PHE A 69 -0.97 -10.64 -20.82
N GLY A 70 0.12 -11.26 -20.36
CA GLY A 70 1.45 -11.16 -20.98
C GLY A 70 2.05 -9.75 -20.92
N TRP A 71 1.69 -8.94 -19.93
CA TRP A 71 2.19 -7.57 -19.82
C TRP A 71 3.65 -7.55 -19.36
N ARG A 72 4.53 -7.05 -20.23
CA ARG A 72 5.99 -6.97 -19.97
C ARG A 72 6.42 -5.74 -19.20
N GLN A 73 5.57 -4.72 -19.14
CA GLN A 73 5.84 -3.46 -18.45
C GLN A 73 4.61 -2.99 -17.70
N VAL A 74 4.80 -2.57 -16.44
CA VAL A 74 3.78 -1.98 -15.59
C VAL A 74 4.31 -0.73 -14.88
N VAL A 75 3.41 0.16 -14.53
CA VAL A 75 3.68 1.28 -13.61
C VAL A 75 3.01 0.99 -12.29
N LEU A 76 3.72 1.24 -11.18
CA LEU A 76 3.11 1.20 -9.85
C LEU A 76 2.67 2.61 -9.46
N ILE A 77 1.45 2.75 -8.94
CA ILE A 77 0.92 3.98 -8.36
C ILE A 77 0.52 3.68 -6.92
N TYR A 78 1.15 4.34 -5.94
CA TYR A 78 0.92 4.02 -4.54
C TYR A 78 1.14 5.22 -3.63
N LEU A 79 0.66 5.10 -2.39
CA LEU A 79 0.78 6.17 -1.40
C LEU A 79 2.16 6.24 -0.76
N ASP A 80 2.64 7.45 -0.54
CA ASP A 80 3.87 7.72 0.18
C ASP A 80 3.67 7.60 1.70
N ASN A 81 3.44 6.38 2.18
CA ASN A 81 3.34 6.09 3.60
C ASN A 81 3.57 4.61 3.90
N GLU A 82 3.48 4.23 5.18
CA GLU A 82 3.67 2.86 5.67
C GLU A 82 2.80 1.82 4.96
N TYR A 83 1.59 2.18 4.55
CA TYR A 83 0.70 1.28 3.81
C TYR A 83 1.17 1.11 2.37
N GLY A 84 1.28 2.22 1.62
CA GLY A 84 1.59 2.17 0.21
C GLY A 84 2.97 1.59 -0.07
N ASN A 85 3.97 1.98 0.73
CA ASN A 85 5.34 1.49 0.60
C ASN A 85 5.50 0.01 1.00
N GLY A 86 4.70 -0.46 1.95
CA GLY A 86 4.88 -1.79 2.56
C GLY A 86 4.68 -2.97 1.62
N VAL A 87 3.86 -2.81 0.57
CA VAL A 87 3.60 -3.87 -0.42
C VAL A 87 4.62 -3.89 -1.58
N ILE A 88 5.37 -2.80 -1.78
CA ILE A 88 6.22 -2.61 -2.97
C ILE A 88 7.31 -3.67 -3.14
N PRO A 89 8.01 -4.14 -2.08
CA PRO A 89 8.99 -5.22 -2.22
C PRO A 89 8.33 -6.50 -2.77
N TYR A 90 7.18 -6.88 -2.21
CA TYR A 90 6.44 -8.08 -2.62
C TYR A 90 5.96 -7.99 -4.08
N LEU A 91 5.44 -6.84 -4.49
CA LEU A 91 5.08 -6.59 -5.90
C LEU A 91 6.30 -6.66 -6.82
N THR A 92 7.43 -6.08 -6.38
CA THR A 92 8.66 -6.07 -7.18
C THR A 92 9.17 -7.48 -7.43
N ASP A 93 9.26 -8.30 -6.37
CA ASP A 93 9.73 -9.68 -6.47
C ASP A 93 8.77 -10.51 -7.35
N ALA A 94 7.47 -10.43 -7.09
CA ALA A 94 6.47 -11.22 -7.82
C ALA A 94 6.37 -10.87 -9.31
N LEU A 95 6.57 -9.60 -9.67
CA LEU A 95 6.59 -9.17 -11.08
C LEU A 95 7.90 -9.57 -11.77
N GLN A 96 9.03 -9.55 -11.04
CA GLN A 96 10.31 -10.00 -11.56
C GLN A 96 10.31 -11.50 -11.86
N GLU A 97 9.63 -12.32 -11.05
CA GLU A 97 9.47 -13.77 -11.29
C GLU A 97 8.82 -14.13 -12.63
N ILE A 98 8.05 -13.20 -13.22
CA ILE A 98 7.34 -13.38 -14.50
C ILE A 98 7.92 -12.49 -15.61
N ASP A 99 9.16 -12.00 -15.44
CA ASP A 99 9.87 -11.13 -16.38
C ASP A 99 9.12 -9.82 -16.73
N THR A 100 8.26 -9.35 -15.82
CA THR A 100 7.57 -8.06 -15.96
C THR A 100 8.39 -6.95 -15.32
N ARG A 101 8.75 -5.93 -16.10
CA ARG A 101 9.48 -4.76 -15.62
C ARG A 101 8.52 -3.71 -15.01
N ILE A 102 8.87 -3.20 -13.83
CA ILE A 102 8.30 -1.95 -13.34
C ILE A 102 9.01 -0.79 -14.06
N SER A 103 8.33 -0.14 -15.01
CA SER A 103 8.94 0.92 -15.83
C SER A 103 9.02 2.25 -15.09
N TYR A 104 8.08 2.51 -14.18
CA TYR A 104 8.03 3.70 -13.36
C TYR A 104 7.27 3.44 -12.05
N ARG A 105 7.57 4.25 -11.03
CA ARG A 105 6.89 4.23 -9.73
C ARG A 105 6.38 5.65 -9.45
N SER A 106 5.07 5.79 -9.49
CA SER A 106 4.35 7.00 -9.16
C SER A 106 3.99 6.99 -7.67
N VAL A 107 4.53 7.94 -6.94
CA VAL A 107 4.42 8.02 -5.47
C VAL A 107 3.57 9.22 -5.12
N ILE A 108 2.37 8.97 -4.60
CA ILE A 108 1.37 10.01 -4.31
C ILE A 108 1.38 10.32 -2.82
N HIS A 109 1.59 11.59 -2.47
CA HIS A 109 1.53 12.02 -1.07
C HIS A 109 0.12 11.78 -0.49
N PRO A 110 -0.02 11.30 0.78
CA PRO A 110 -1.34 11.05 1.39
C PRO A 110 -2.26 12.27 1.51
N LEU A 111 -1.70 13.48 1.38
CA LEU A 111 -2.43 14.75 1.39
C LEU A 111 -2.38 15.47 0.03
N ALA A 112 -2.14 14.73 -1.06
CA ALA A 112 -2.04 15.33 -2.39
C ALA A 112 -3.33 16.09 -2.76
N THR A 113 -3.16 17.30 -3.30
CA THR A 113 -4.25 18.07 -3.91
C THR A 113 -4.63 17.48 -5.26
N ASP A 114 -5.79 17.87 -5.80
CA ASP A 114 -6.21 17.42 -7.13
C ASP A 114 -5.20 17.87 -8.21
N ASP A 115 -4.64 19.08 -8.09
CA ASP A 115 -3.59 19.58 -9.00
C ASP A 115 -2.33 18.69 -8.98
N GLN A 116 -1.89 18.25 -7.80
CA GLN A 116 -0.73 17.36 -7.67
C GLN A 116 -1.01 15.97 -8.25
N ILE A 117 -2.23 15.46 -8.07
CA ILE A 117 -2.68 14.20 -8.69
C ILE A 117 -2.69 14.37 -10.21
N LEU A 118 -3.22 15.49 -10.72
CA LEU A 118 -3.31 15.78 -12.15
C LEU A 118 -1.93 15.93 -12.79
N GLU A 119 -1.00 16.61 -12.15
CA GLU A 119 0.39 16.75 -12.62
C GLU A 119 1.05 15.37 -12.79
N GLU A 120 0.85 14.47 -11.83
CA GLU A 120 1.38 13.12 -11.91
C GLU A 120 0.70 12.30 -13.02
N LEU A 121 -0.62 12.42 -13.17
CA LEU A 121 -1.35 11.78 -14.28
C LEU A 121 -0.83 12.28 -15.65
N TYR A 122 -0.52 13.56 -15.81
CA TYR A 122 0.11 14.09 -17.03
C TYR A 122 1.42 13.38 -17.34
N LYS A 123 2.30 13.20 -16.35
CA LYS A 123 3.55 12.45 -16.54
C LYS A 123 3.27 11.03 -17.01
N LEU A 124 2.35 10.34 -16.36
CA LEU A 124 1.97 8.96 -16.70
C LEU A 124 1.41 8.82 -18.12
N MET A 125 0.64 9.80 -18.60
CA MET A 125 0.08 9.80 -19.97
C MET A 125 1.15 9.93 -21.06
N THR A 126 2.28 10.60 -20.76
CA THR A 126 3.38 10.74 -21.73
C THR A 126 4.26 9.48 -21.85
N MET A 127 4.13 8.54 -20.91
CA MET A 127 4.90 7.29 -20.94
C MET A 127 4.37 6.34 -22.01
N PRO A 128 5.13 5.33 -22.47
CA PRO A 128 4.64 4.28 -23.37
C PRO A 128 3.87 3.15 -22.66
N THR A 129 4.10 2.96 -21.35
CA THR A 129 3.43 1.91 -20.57
C THR A 129 1.96 2.25 -20.36
N ARG A 130 1.07 1.26 -20.51
CA ARG A 130 -0.41 1.43 -20.42
C ARG A 130 -1.07 0.61 -19.31
N VAL A 131 -0.27 -0.10 -18.52
CA VAL A 131 -0.75 -0.96 -17.43
C VAL A 131 -0.30 -0.34 -16.11
N PHE A 132 -1.27 -0.03 -15.25
CA PHE A 132 -1.05 0.64 -13.98
C PHE A 132 -1.59 -0.24 -12.85
N ILE A 133 -0.74 -0.54 -11.86
CA ILE A 133 -1.13 -1.21 -10.63
C ILE A 133 -1.28 -0.14 -9.56
N VAL A 134 -2.50 0.07 -9.09
CA VAL A 134 -2.85 1.13 -8.13
C VAL A 134 -3.04 0.52 -6.74
N HIS A 135 -2.27 0.99 -5.76
CA HIS A 135 -2.39 0.58 -4.36
C HIS A 135 -2.54 1.82 -3.45
N MET A 136 -3.79 2.19 -3.18
CA MET A 136 -4.17 3.42 -2.48
C MET A 136 -5.44 3.23 -1.64
N PHE A 137 -5.63 4.09 -0.63
CA PHE A 137 -6.85 4.10 0.17
C PHE A 137 -8.04 4.76 -0.55
N THR A 138 -9.25 4.44 -0.07
CA THR A 138 -10.54 4.93 -0.59
C THR A 138 -10.70 6.44 -0.69
N PRO A 139 -10.09 7.31 0.13
CA PRO A 139 -10.21 8.77 -0.08
C PRO A 139 -9.45 9.29 -1.30
N LEU A 140 -8.37 8.62 -1.73
CA LEU A 140 -7.49 9.11 -2.80
C LEU A 140 -7.62 8.33 -4.10
N GLY A 141 -7.84 7.01 -4.05
CA GLY A 141 -8.02 6.19 -5.26
C GLY A 141 -9.11 6.72 -6.19
N PRO A 142 -10.34 6.95 -5.71
CA PRO A 142 -11.43 7.52 -6.51
C PRO A 142 -11.11 8.91 -7.07
N ARG A 143 -10.39 9.76 -6.32
CA ARG A 143 -9.95 11.07 -6.82
C ARG A 143 -9.00 10.91 -8.00
N LEU A 144 -8.01 10.01 -7.89
CA LEU A 144 -7.09 9.69 -8.97
C LEU A 144 -7.82 9.21 -10.24
N PHE A 145 -8.82 8.34 -10.09
CA PHE A 145 -9.63 7.89 -11.23
C PHE A 145 -10.55 9.00 -11.78
N ALA A 146 -11.10 9.86 -10.93
CA ALA A 146 -11.96 10.97 -11.34
C ALA A 146 -11.18 12.03 -12.14
N GLU A 147 -9.98 12.42 -11.70
CA GLU A 147 -9.12 13.34 -12.45
C GLU A 147 -8.70 12.76 -13.80
N ARG A 148 -8.45 11.44 -13.87
CA ARG A 148 -8.16 10.76 -15.14
C ARG A 148 -9.31 10.90 -16.15
N THR A 149 -10.57 10.89 -15.71
CA THR A 149 -11.72 11.09 -16.60
C THR A 149 -11.81 12.53 -17.13
N ARG A 150 -11.27 13.52 -16.41
CA ARG A 150 -11.22 14.92 -16.90
C ARG A 150 -10.17 15.15 -17.99
N LEU A 151 -9.26 14.20 -18.18
CA LEU A 151 -8.20 14.24 -19.18
C LEU A 151 -8.61 13.60 -20.52
N GLU A 152 -9.81 13.01 -20.60
CA GLU A 152 -10.45 12.55 -21.85
C GLU A 152 -11.20 13.69 -22.55
#